data_AF-A0A497KTG1-F1
#
_entry.id   AF-A0A497KTG1-F1
#
_cell.length_a   1.000
_cell.length_b   1.000
_cell.length_c   1.000
_cell.angle_alpha   90.00
_cell.angle_beta   90.00
_cell.angle_gamma   90.00
#
_symmetry.space_group_name_H-M   'P 1'
#
loop_
_entity.id
_entity.type
_entity.pdbx_description
1 polymer ?
#
loop_
_entity_poly.entity_id
_entity_poly.type
_entity_poly.pdbx_seq_one_letter_code
_entity_poly.pdbx_strand_id
1 'polypeptide(L)'
;MPITYDPDTNTITVVGAKNGQPYTFEDIWQADVNNGWGKFLKLSEGVYKTTAKLQFGDGSTETLFEEKGTVLIIDHVATKDWDTVVTFKANCKAQFGECLELNGNKVVEQGVTFVGYDTVYGSVNFSHDENSNVNYYACKFEIAKNGKRFDIRNLRGEFIGNSSEWVVGLPRESAIIKNCILTLPEGHISNPEPCIIENVTILRGTAIAFWFGNITTTVRNVVAICSPFVAVYRLQSPNAVKLVNCKPYKWVIRWYLESGDVSGEFHRIYAVRFKVMDVNGNPLSGRTVKVYDKNGNLIVETTTDSNGLTDEVEILYAKLTNPYADNTWHTFTDEDWEYFNPFTIEVYYGNELEYRGVITDLDIESTFIQITVKPSSYTLDDIANKIEYVRKLFANRWKIENNELKIYDDDNQTVIRRFKLYDKEGKPTETNVYDRVPV
;
A
#
# COMPACT_ATOMS: atom_id res chain seq x y z
N MET A 1 30.45 -34.91 1.62
CA MET A 1 30.48 -33.93 2.72
C MET A 1 29.35 -32.95 2.48
N PRO A 2 28.72 -32.41 3.53
CA PRO A 2 27.60 -31.49 3.37
C PRO A 2 28.02 -30.10 2.86
N ILE A 3 29.30 -29.73 2.98
CA ILE A 3 29.90 -28.57 2.32
C ILE A 3 31.05 -29.07 1.45
N THR A 4 31.05 -28.71 0.16
CA THR A 4 32.05 -29.14 -0.82
C THR A 4 32.47 -28.00 -1.72
N TYR A 5 33.66 -28.08 -2.30
CA TYR A 5 34.14 -27.17 -3.34
C TYR A 5 34.41 -27.92 -4.63
N ASP A 6 33.90 -27.40 -5.75
CA ASP A 6 34.19 -27.85 -7.10
C ASP A 6 35.13 -26.83 -7.79
N PRO A 7 36.39 -27.20 -8.09
CA PRO A 7 37.34 -26.31 -8.75
C PRO A 7 37.02 -26.03 -10.22
N ASP A 8 36.29 -26.92 -10.90
CA ASP A 8 35.99 -26.77 -12.34
C ASP A 8 34.95 -25.67 -12.56
N THR A 9 33.98 -25.56 -11.65
CA THR A 9 32.95 -24.52 -11.67
C THR A 9 33.23 -23.37 -10.71
N ASN A 10 34.29 -23.47 -9.91
CA ASN A 10 34.62 -22.56 -8.81
C ASN A 10 33.44 -22.32 -7.87
N THR A 11 32.78 -23.41 -7.43
CA THR A 11 31.54 -23.35 -6.64
C THR A 11 31.70 -24.06 -5.30
N ILE A 12 31.34 -23.37 -4.21
CA ILE A 12 31.12 -23.99 -2.91
C ILE A 12 29.63 -24.32 -2.78
N THR A 13 29.34 -25.58 -2.49
CA THR A 13 27.99 -26.12 -2.37
C THR A 13 27.72 -26.55 -0.93
N VAL A 14 26.62 -26.06 -0.35
CA VAL A 14 26.12 -26.41 0.98
C VAL A 14 24.83 -27.21 0.83
N VAL A 15 24.75 -28.41 1.38
CA VAL A 15 23.58 -29.31 1.28
C VAL A 15 23.25 -29.89 2.65
N GLY A 16 21.95 -29.95 2.97
CA GLY A 16 21.46 -30.56 4.19
C GLY A 16 21.45 -29.61 5.40
N ALA A 17 21.61 -30.18 6.59
CA ALA A 17 21.63 -29.46 7.85
C ALA A 17 22.69 -30.05 8.79
N LYS A 18 23.22 -29.22 9.69
CA LYS A 18 24.19 -29.60 10.72
C LYS A 18 23.45 -30.19 11.93
N ASN A 19 23.27 -31.51 11.94
CA ASN A 19 22.53 -32.20 13.02
C ASN A 19 21.11 -31.62 13.22
N GLY A 20 20.43 -31.32 12.11
CA GLY A 20 19.11 -30.68 12.12
C GLY A 20 19.11 -29.17 12.42
N GLN A 21 20.29 -28.54 12.57
CA GLN A 21 20.44 -27.10 12.70
C GLN A 21 20.92 -26.47 11.39
N PRO A 22 20.60 -25.18 11.12
CA PRO A 22 21.11 -24.49 9.95
C PRO A 22 22.65 -24.38 9.92
N TYR A 23 23.22 -24.39 8.72
CA TYR A 23 24.61 -23.97 8.49
C TYR A 23 24.76 -22.45 8.53
N THR A 24 25.97 -21.98 8.80
CA THR A 24 26.36 -20.55 8.88
C THR A 24 27.55 -20.25 7.95
N PHE A 25 27.94 -18.98 7.79
CA PHE A 25 29.19 -18.64 7.09
C PHE A 25 30.43 -19.17 7.83
N GLU A 26 30.39 -19.24 9.16
CA GLU A 26 31.47 -19.84 9.95
C GLU A 26 31.68 -21.31 9.56
N ASP A 27 30.61 -22.08 9.34
CA ASP A 27 30.74 -23.47 8.90
C ASP A 27 31.36 -23.60 7.50
N ILE A 28 31.05 -22.67 6.59
CA ILE A 28 31.67 -22.63 5.25
C ILE A 28 33.17 -22.32 5.37
N TRP A 29 33.55 -21.33 6.17
CA TRP A 29 34.95 -21.00 6.43
C TRP A 29 35.73 -22.16 7.04
N GLN A 30 35.16 -22.85 8.03
CA GLN A 30 35.78 -24.03 8.64
C GLN A 30 35.99 -25.14 7.61
N ALA A 31 35.04 -25.35 6.70
CA ALA A 31 35.20 -26.30 5.60
C ALA A 31 36.32 -25.88 4.63
N ASP A 32 36.42 -24.59 4.30
CA ASP A 32 37.48 -24.03 3.46
C ASP A 32 38.88 -24.25 4.07
N VAL A 33 39.04 -23.93 5.35
CA VAL A 33 40.30 -24.11 6.09
C VAL A 33 40.69 -25.58 6.19
N ASN A 34 39.76 -26.44 6.59
CA ASN A 34 40.04 -27.87 6.80
C ASN A 34 40.43 -28.59 5.51
N ASN A 35 39.97 -28.10 4.35
CA ASN A 35 40.23 -28.71 3.05
C ASN A 35 41.23 -27.90 2.20
N GLY A 36 41.68 -26.73 2.66
CA GLY A 36 42.67 -25.90 1.98
C GLY A 36 42.19 -25.31 0.65
N TRP A 37 40.92 -24.93 0.52
CA TRP A 37 40.39 -24.38 -0.74
C TRP A 37 40.87 -22.96 -1.01
N GLY A 38 40.94 -22.12 0.02
CA GLY A 38 41.38 -20.72 -0.09
C GLY A 38 40.40 -19.85 -0.87
N LYS A 39 39.10 -20.16 -0.81
CA LYS A 39 38.03 -19.48 -1.57
C LYS A 39 37.06 -18.70 -0.71
N PHE A 40 36.81 -19.16 0.51
CA PHE A 40 35.96 -18.52 1.51
C PHE A 40 36.81 -18.13 2.73
N LEU A 41 37.06 -16.84 2.90
CA LEU A 41 38.01 -16.30 3.87
C LEU A 41 37.28 -15.57 5.00
N LYS A 42 37.74 -15.76 6.23
CA LYS A 42 37.37 -14.93 7.38
C LYS A 42 38.38 -13.78 7.51
N LEU A 43 37.95 -12.55 7.23
CA LEU A 43 38.81 -11.36 7.26
C LEU A 43 38.94 -10.80 8.69
N SER A 44 37.85 -10.91 9.45
CA SER A 44 37.75 -10.63 10.88
C SER A 44 36.54 -11.36 11.44
N GLU A 45 36.31 -11.29 12.75
CA GLU A 45 35.09 -11.84 13.36
C GLU A 45 33.84 -11.25 12.69
N GLY A 46 32.93 -12.13 12.25
CA GLY A 46 31.70 -11.74 11.53
C GLY A 46 31.89 -11.14 10.14
N VAL A 47 33.10 -11.14 9.55
CA VAL A 47 33.36 -10.60 8.20
C VAL A 47 33.98 -11.65 7.31
N TYR A 48 33.25 -12.06 6.29
CA TYR A 48 33.62 -13.11 5.36
C TYR A 48 33.77 -12.58 3.94
N LYS A 49 34.63 -13.23 3.16
CA LYS A 49 34.83 -12.94 1.73
C LYS A 49 34.81 -14.22 0.94
N THR A 50 34.03 -14.27 -0.14
CA THR A 50 34.09 -15.34 -1.12
C THR A 50 34.70 -14.88 -2.44
N THR A 51 35.54 -15.74 -3.00
CA THR A 51 36.04 -15.68 -4.39
C THR A 51 35.55 -16.88 -5.22
N ALA A 52 34.64 -17.67 -4.65
CA ALA A 52 33.91 -18.76 -5.30
C ALA A 52 32.41 -18.45 -5.32
N LYS A 53 31.71 -19.09 -6.26
CA LYS A 53 30.24 -19.10 -6.28
C LYS A 53 29.73 -19.84 -5.05
N LEU A 54 28.57 -19.43 -4.54
CA LEU A 54 27.89 -20.12 -3.44
C LEU A 54 26.60 -20.76 -3.95
N GLN A 55 26.41 -22.04 -3.66
CA GLN A 55 25.18 -22.75 -3.92
C GLN A 55 24.64 -23.33 -2.62
N PHE A 56 23.39 -23.00 -2.30
CA PHE A 56 22.67 -23.54 -1.16
C PHE A 56 21.61 -24.53 -1.67
N GLY A 57 21.83 -25.81 -1.38
CA GLY A 57 21.02 -26.95 -1.80
C GLY A 57 21.51 -27.61 -3.09
N ASP A 58 20.89 -28.75 -3.39
CA ASP A 58 21.08 -29.53 -4.62
C ASP A 58 19.80 -29.60 -5.48
N GLY A 59 18.70 -29.00 -5.00
CA GLY A 59 17.38 -29.02 -5.63
C GLY A 59 16.45 -30.13 -5.15
N SER A 60 16.92 -31.03 -4.28
CA SER A 60 16.19 -32.21 -3.82
C SER A 60 16.24 -32.39 -2.30
N THR A 61 17.40 -32.17 -1.69
CA THR A 61 17.65 -32.33 -0.27
C THR A 61 17.26 -31.04 0.47
N GLU A 62 16.44 -31.16 1.51
CA GLU A 62 16.15 -30.02 2.40
C GLU A 62 17.47 -29.47 2.95
N THR A 63 17.70 -28.18 2.71
CA THR A 63 18.95 -27.51 3.10
C THR A 63 18.63 -26.31 3.97
N LEU A 64 19.18 -26.28 5.18
CA LEU A 64 18.93 -25.24 6.17
C LEU A 64 20.15 -24.32 6.30
N PHE A 65 19.93 -23.02 6.15
CA PHE A 65 20.98 -22.01 6.32
C PHE A 65 20.46 -20.81 7.12
N GLU A 66 21.20 -20.35 8.11
CA GLU A 66 20.83 -19.18 8.90
C GLU A 66 22.08 -18.36 9.21
N GLU A 67 22.00 -17.05 8.99
CA GLU A 67 23.10 -16.15 9.30
C GLU A 67 22.58 -14.79 9.76
N LYS A 68 23.30 -14.12 10.66
CA LYS A 68 22.87 -12.85 11.26
C LYS A 68 24.03 -12.01 11.73
N GLY A 69 23.92 -10.69 11.57
CA GLY A 69 24.87 -9.71 12.09
C GLY A 69 26.25 -9.75 11.43
N THR A 70 26.41 -10.46 10.31
CA THR A 70 27.68 -10.62 9.60
C THR A 70 27.77 -9.79 8.33
N VAL A 71 28.97 -9.70 7.75
CA VAL A 71 29.23 -9.15 6.42
C VAL A 71 29.72 -10.27 5.48
N LEU A 72 29.15 -10.35 4.28
CA LEU A 72 29.66 -11.19 3.20
C LEU A 72 30.09 -10.32 2.02
N ILE A 73 31.39 -10.36 1.69
CA ILE A 73 31.97 -9.70 0.52
C ILE A 73 32.07 -10.70 -0.62
N ILE A 74 31.58 -10.32 -1.80
CA ILE A 74 31.54 -11.16 -3.00
C ILE A 74 32.46 -10.52 -4.01
N ASP A 75 33.67 -11.06 -4.10
CA ASP A 75 34.82 -10.41 -4.73
C ASP A 75 35.17 -11.09 -6.05
N HIS A 76 34.80 -10.45 -7.17
CA HIS A 76 35.13 -10.87 -8.54
C HIS A 76 34.80 -12.33 -8.84
N VAL A 77 33.60 -12.76 -8.45
CA VAL A 77 33.15 -14.14 -8.60
C VAL A 77 32.56 -14.43 -9.98
N ALA A 78 31.96 -13.43 -10.64
CA ALA A 78 31.30 -13.62 -11.93
C ALA A 78 32.33 -13.92 -13.02
N THR A 79 31.90 -14.67 -14.04
CA THR A 79 32.75 -14.99 -15.22
C THR A 79 32.15 -14.49 -16.53
N LYS A 80 30.99 -13.85 -16.49
CA LYS A 80 30.28 -13.25 -17.64
C LYS A 80 29.22 -12.26 -17.16
N ASP A 81 28.72 -11.42 -18.06
CA ASP A 81 27.52 -10.63 -17.78
C ASP A 81 26.34 -11.54 -17.48
N TRP A 82 25.53 -11.13 -16.50
CA TRP A 82 24.38 -11.88 -15.98
C TRP A 82 24.74 -13.22 -15.34
N ASP A 83 25.98 -13.39 -14.89
CA ASP A 83 26.35 -14.61 -14.16
C ASP A 83 25.65 -14.69 -12.81
N THR A 84 25.36 -15.91 -12.37
CA THR A 84 24.79 -16.18 -11.05
C THR A 84 25.92 -16.62 -10.12
N VAL A 85 26.16 -15.82 -9.08
CA VAL A 85 27.27 -16.03 -8.15
C VAL A 85 26.81 -16.58 -6.80
N VAL A 86 25.52 -16.39 -6.48
CA VAL A 86 24.85 -17.06 -5.37
C VAL A 86 23.55 -17.67 -5.87
N THR A 87 23.34 -18.94 -5.57
CA THR A 87 22.14 -19.69 -5.96
C THR A 87 21.51 -20.37 -4.75
N PHE A 88 20.22 -20.14 -4.54
CA PHE A 88 19.39 -20.90 -3.62
C PHE A 88 18.54 -21.88 -4.42
N LYS A 89 18.87 -23.17 -4.34
CA LYS A 89 18.17 -24.24 -5.06
C LYS A 89 16.81 -24.54 -4.42
N ALA A 90 15.95 -25.25 -5.15
CA ALA A 90 14.71 -25.79 -4.60
C ALA A 90 14.97 -26.58 -3.30
N ASN A 91 14.02 -26.53 -2.36
CA ASN A 91 14.11 -27.11 -1.01
C ASN A 91 15.16 -26.46 -0.08
N CYS A 92 15.81 -25.37 -0.49
CA CYS A 92 16.59 -24.54 0.41
C CYS A 92 15.65 -23.66 1.27
N LYS A 93 15.88 -23.67 2.58
CA LYS A 93 15.30 -22.76 3.56
C LYS A 93 16.43 -21.95 4.16
N ALA A 94 16.54 -20.69 3.76
CA ALA A 94 17.58 -19.79 4.22
C ALA A 94 16.99 -18.56 4.92
N GLN A 95 17.64 -18.12 5.99
CA GLN A 95 17.29 -16.88 6.68
C GLN A 95 18.54 -16.03 6.91
N PHE A 96 18.44 -14.76 6.55
CA PHE A 96 19.46 -13.75 6.80
C PHE A 96 18.87 -12.67 7.70
N GLY A 97 19.43 -12.50 8.88
CA GLY A 97 18.91 -11.62 9.93
C GLY A 97 17.91 -12.29 10.88
N GLU A 98 17.50 -11.54 11.88
CA GLU A 98 16.55 -11.97 12.91
C GLU A 98 15.16 -11.39 12.66
N CYS A 99 14.14 -12.19 12.92
CA CYS A 99 12.74 -11.77 12.92
C CYS A 99 12.04 -12.29 14.17
N LEU A 100 11.52 -11.36 14.98
CA LEU A 100 10.62 -11.64 16.08
C LEU A 100 9.20 -11.19 15.73
N GLU A 101 8.22 -12.03 16.04
CA GLU A 101 6.81 -11.67 15.90
C GLU A 101 6.25 -11.22 17.26
N LEU A 102 5.81 -9.96 17.34
CA LEU A 102 5.27 -9.33 18.54
C LEU A 102 3.89 -8.73 18.24
N ASN A 103 2.85 -9.27 18.86
CA ASN A 103 1.46 -8.82 18.67
C ASN A 103 1.02 -8.76 17.20
N GLY A 104 1.44 -9.75 16.39
CA GLY A 104 1.14 -9.81 14.95
C GLY A 104 1.99 -8.87 14.08
N ASN A 105 2.95 -8.15 14.67
CA ASN A 105 3.91 -7.34 13.92
C ASN A 105 5.29 -8.01 13.91
N LYS A 106 5.95 -8.00 12.75
CA LYS A 106 7.33 -8.46 12.62
C LYS A 106 8.30 -7.34 12.99
N VAL A 107 9.15 -7.60 13.97
CA VAL A 107 10.30 -6.78 14.33
C VAL A 107 11.54 -7.50 13.81
N VAL A 108 12.31 -6.80 12.98
CA VAL A 108 13.49 -7.37 12.31
C VAL A 108 14.76 -6.66 12.76
N GLU A 109 15.82 -7.41 12.98
CA GLU A 109 17.10 -6.90 13.45
C GLU A 109 18.29 -7.78 13.02
N GLN A 110 19.51 -7.33 13.34
CA GLN A 110 20.75 -8.07 13.09
C GLN A 110 20.89 -8.63 11.66
N GLY A 111 20.50 -7.87 10.64
CA GLY A 111 20.61 -8.33 9.26
C GLY A 111 22.05 -8.50 8.79
N VAL A 112 22.20 -9.29 7.71
CA VAL A 112 23.48 -9.51 7.03
C VAL A 112 23.74 -8.37 6.05
N THR A 113 24.98 -7.89 5.99
CA THR A 113 25.44 -6.97 4.93
C THR A 113 26.09 -7.75 3.81
N PHE A 114 25.48 -7.74 2.63
CA PHE A 114 26.05 -8.26 1.40
C PHE A 114 26.75 -7.14 0.65
N VAL A 115 28.05 -7.30 0.38
CA VAL A 115 28.85 -6.35 -0.37
C VAL A 115 29.21 -6.97 -1.72
N GLY A 116 28.62 -6.45 -2.78
CA GLY A 116 28.87 -6.87 -4.15
C GLY A 116 30.06 -6.12 -4.72
N TYR A 117 31.10 -6.85 -5.13
CA TYR A 117 32.28 -6.26 -5.74
C TYR A 117 32.68 -7.02 -7.00
N ASP A 118 32.17 -6.55 -8.13
CA ASP A 118 32.64 -6.95 -9.45
C ASP A 118 32.92 -5.69 -10.28
N THR A 119 34.10 -5.60 -10.89
CA THR A 119 34.48 -4.44 -11.70
C THR A 119 34.44 -4.71 -13.20
N VAL A 120 34.23 -5.97 -13.59
CA VAL A 120 34.40 -6.46 -14.96
C VAL A 120 33.04 -6.64 -15.63
N TYR A 121 32.12 -7.35 -14.99
CA TYR A 121 30.84 -7.74 -15.57
C TYR A 121 29.72 -6.79 -15.15
N GLY A 122 28.95 -6.32 -16.13
CA GLY A 122 27.96 -5.26 -15.97
C GLY A 122 26.72 -5.64 -15.17
N SER A 123 26.46 -6.93 -14.91
CA SER A 123 25.33 -7.40 -14.09
C SER A 123 25.65 -8.76 -13.47
N VAL A 124 25.42 -8.90 -12.16
CA VAL A 124 25.71 -10.11 -11.37
C VAL A 124 24.49 -10.50 -10.53
N ASN A 125 24.18 -11.79 -10.44
CA ASN A 125 22.91 -12.26 -9.88
C ASN A 125 23.05 -13.09 -8.59
N PHE A 126 22.10 -12.85 -7.68
CA PHE A 126 21.64 -13.75 -6.63
C PHE A 126 20.36 -14.42 -7.10
N SER A 127 20.37 -15.71 -7.41
CA SER A 127 19.19 -16.41 -7.92
C SER A 127 18.52 -17.26 -6.85
N HIS A 128 17.20 -17.23 -6.85
CA HIS A 128 16.36 -18.13 -6.09
C HIS A 128 15.62 -19.03 -7.08
N ASP A 129 15.67 -20.34 -6.88
CA ASP A 129 14.93 -21.31 -7.68
C ASP A 129 13.50 -21.46 -7.16
N GLU A 130 12.62 -21.98 -8.01
CA GLU A 130 11.27 -22.38 -7.61
C GLU A 130 11.32 -23.33 -6.39
N ASN A 131 10.38 -23.19 -5.46
CA ASN A 131 10.34 -23.94 -4.20
C ASN A 131 11.53 -23.71 -3.23
N SER A 132 12.31 -22.65 -3.43
CA SER A 132 13.20 -22.12 -2.37
C SER A 132 12.41 -21.15 -1.46
N ASN A 133 12.80 -21.06 -0.19
CA ASN A 133 12.27 -20.09 0.77
C ASN A 133 13.42 -19.34 1.42
N VAL A 134 13.64 -18.09 1.01
CA VAL A 134 14.79 -17.30 1.47
C VAL A 134 14.31 -15.98 2.06
N ASN A 135 14.51 -15.82 3.36
CA ASN A 135 14.08 -14.64 4.08
C ASN A 135 15.25 -13.71 4.37
N TYR A 136 15.05 -12.42 4.12
CA TYR A 136 16.00 -11.36 4.38
C TYR A 136 15.35 -10.34 5.32
N TYR A 137 15.93 -10.18 6.50
CA TYR A 137 15.44 -9.37 7.59
C TYR A 137 16.50 -8.35 8.01
N ALA A 138 16.18 -7.06 7.92
CA ALA A 138 17.09 -5.96 8.27
C ALA A 138 18.46 -5.99 7.55
N CYS A 139 18.56 -6.69 6.42
CA CYS A 139 19.78 -6.87 5.63
C CYS A 139 20.14 -5.61 4.85
N LYS A 140 21.42 -5.51 4.49
CA LYS A 140 21.96 -4.46 3.62
C LYS A 140 22.56 -5.08 2.37
N PHE A 141 22.28 -4.49 1.22
CA PHE A 141 22.86 -4.90 -0.06
C PHE A 141 23.59 -3.71 -0.65
N GLU A 142 24.91 -3.73 -0.61
CA GLU A 142 25.78 -2.61 -0.94
C GLU A 142 26.62 -2.96 -2.18
N ILE A 143 26.85 -1.98 -3.05
CA ILE A 143 27.79 -2.10 -4.15
C ILE A 143 29.09 -1.44 -3.69
N ALA A 144 30.18 -2.23 -3.65
CA ALA A 144 31.49 -1.69 -3.33
C ALA A 144 31.88 -0.57 -4.31
N LYS A 145 32.78 0.33 -3.89
CA LYS A 145 33.23 1.44 -4.75
C LYS A 145 33.74 0.93 -6.10
N ASN A 146 33.23 1.51 -7.18
CA ASN A 146 33.48 1.11 -8.59
C ASN A 146 32.90 -0.26 -8.98
N GLY A 147 32.16 -0.91 -8.09
CA GLY A 147 31.43 -2.14 -8.39
C GLY A 147 30.32 -1.91 -9.41
N LYS A 148 30.01 -2.96 -10.15
CA LYS A 148 28.93 -3.02 -11.12
C LYS A 148 27.63 -3.49 -10.45
N ARG A 149 26.56 -3.52 -11.24
CA ARG A 149 25.20 -3.84 -10.81
C ARG A 149 25.10 -5.27 -10.27
N PHE A 150 24.40 -5.41 -9.15
CA PHE A 150 23.97 -6.69 -8.61
C PHE A 150 22.43 -6.75 -8.57
N ASP A 151 21.89 -7.94 -8.78
CA ASP A 151 20.45 -8.22 -8.80
C ASP A 151 20.10 -9.37 -7.86
N ILE A 152 19.11 -9.15 -7.01
CA ILE A 152 18.40 -10.19 -6.27
C ILE A 152 17.31 -10.72 -7.19
N ARG A 153 17.59 -11.78 -7.93
CA ARG A 153 16.74 -12.35 -8.97
C ARG A 153 15.79 -13.40 -8.44
N ASN A 154 14.58 -13.38 -8.97
CA ASN A 154 13.53 -14.35 -8.68
C ASN A 154 13.22 -14.43 -7.18
N LEU A 155 13.29 -13.29 -6.48
CA LEU A 155 13.10 -13.23 -5.02
C LEU A 155 11.85 -14.01 -4.60
N ARG A 156 12.03 -14.90 -3.62
CA ARG A 156 11.00 -15.75 -2.99
C ARG A 156 11.18 -15.72 -1.49
N GLY A 157 10.08 -15.71 -0.76
CA GLY A 157 10.09 -15.51 0.69
C GLY A 157 9.94 -14.04 1.06
N GLU A 158 10.45 -13.68 2.23
CA GLU A 158 10.27 -12.36 2.84
C GLU A 158 11.51 -11.47 2.66
N PHE A 159 11.27 -10.21 2.34
CA PHE A 159 12.28 -9.17 2.19
C PHE A 159 11.81 -7.95 2.97
N ILE A 160 12.06 -7.97 4.29
CA ILE A 160 11.45 -7.06 5.26
C ILE A 160 12.53 -6.22 5.96
N GLY A 161 12.33 -4.90 5.98
CA GLY A 161 13.22 -3.98 6.70
C GLY A 161 14.59 -3.78 6.07
N ASN A 162 14.77 -4.20 4.82
CA ASN A 162 16.07 -4.19 4.15
C ASN A 162 16.39 -2.83 3.52
N SER A 163 17.68 -2.51 3.42
CA SER A 163 18.18 -1.42 2.56
C SER A 163 18.99 -1.98 1.40
N SER A 164 18.70 -1.56 0.17
CA SER A 164 19.35 -2.15 -1.01
C SER A 164 19.78 -1.10 -2.03
N GLU A 165 21.06 -1.15 -2.37
CA GLU A 165 21.66 -0.53 -3.55
C GLU A 165 21.52 -1.43 -4.78
N TRP A 166 21.15 -2.71 -4.59
CA TRP A 166 20.98 -3.73 -5.63
C TRP A 166 19.55 -3.73 -6.17
N VAL A 167 19.38 -4.24 -7.39
CA VAL A 167 18.05 -4.43 -7.99
C VAL A 167 17.31 -5.55 -7.29
N VAL A 168 16.05 -5.32 -6.92
CA VAL A 168 15.13 -6.38 -6.52
C VAL A 168 14.42 -6.86 -7.78
N GLY A 169 14.97 -7.89 -8.40
CA GLY A 169 14.58 -8.37 -9.72
C GLY A 169 13.65 -9.57 -9.67
N LEU A 170 12.54 -9.49 -10.37
CA LEU A 170 11.54 -10.54 -10.52
C LEU A 170 11.09 -11.11 -9.16
N PRO A 171 10.58 -10.32 -8.20
CA PRO A 171 9.87 -10.93 -7.08
C PRO A 171 8.66 -11.71 -7.61
N ARG A 172 8.53 -12.97 -7.18
CA ARG A 172 7.59 -13.98 -7.69
C ARG A 172 7.00 -14.79 -6.54
N GLU A 173 6.00 -15.63 -6.83
CA GLU A 173 5.52 -16.70 -5.93
C GLU A 173 5.27 -16.22 -4.49
N SER A 174 4.30 -15.32 -4.31
CA SER A 174 3.91 -14.77 -3.01
C SER A 174 5.04 -14.09 -2.21
N ALA A 175 6.12 -13.66 -2.86
CA ALA A 175 7.16 -12.86 -2.22
C ALA A 175 6.57 -11.64 -1.49
N ILE A 176 7.19 -11.28 -0.36
CA ILE A 176 6.74 -10.19 0.52
C ILE A 176 7.87 -9.18 0.67
N ILE A 177 7.72 -8.00 0.06
CA ILE A 177 8.66 -6.88 0.19
C ILE A 177 7.98 -5.81 1.05
N LYS A 178 8.49 -5.60 2.28
CA LYS A 178 7.90 -4.64 3.22
C LYS A 178 8.91 -3.78 3.96
N ASN A 179 8.55 -2.51 4.19
CA ASN A 179 9.33 -1.60 5.04
C ASN A 179 10.79 -1.44 4.57
N CYS A 180 11.00 -1.41 3.25
CA CYS A 180 12.34 -1.41 2.64
C CYS A 180 12.72 -0.03 2.10
N ILE A 181 14.03 0.23 2.02
CA ILE A 181 14.60 1.42 1.37
C ILE A 181 15.49 0.97 0.22
N LEU A 182 15.13 1.34 -1.01
CA LEU A 182 15.95 1.08 -2.20
C LEU A 182 16.62 2.38 -2.65
N THR A 183 17.92 2.35 -2.89
CA THR A 183 18.73 3.56 -3.11
C THR A 183 19.72 3.40 -4.27
N LEU A 184 20.45 4.45 -4.59
CA LEU A 184 21.56 4.43 -5.56
C LEU A 184 22.62 3.37 -5.20
N PRO A 185 23.37 2.83 -6.18
CA PRO A 185 23.34 3.19 -7.60
C PRO A 185 22.43 2.30 -8.44
N GLU A 186 21.75 1.28 -7.89
CA GLU A 186 20.85 0.42 -8.69
C GLU A 186 19.50 0.07 -8.03
N GLY A 187 19.25 0.41 -6.76
CA GLY A 187 18.07 0.01 -5.99
C GLY A 187 16.73 0.41 -6.61
N HIS A 188 16.13 -0.52 -7.34
CA HIS A 188 14.79 -0.42 -7.94
C HIS A 188 14.16 -1.81 -7.98
N ILE A 189 12.85 -1.87 -8.24
CA ILE A 189 12.13 -3.14 -8.39
C ILE A 189 11.92 -3.41 -9.88
N SER A 190 12.33 -4.59 -10.35
CA SER A 190 12.24 -4.96 -11.77
C SER A 190 11.26 -6.11 -11.97
N ASN A 191 10.22 -5.86 -12.74
CA ASN A 191 9.18 -6.77 -13.22
C ASN A 191 8.59 -7.67 -12.12
N PRO A 192 7.94 -7.05 -11.11
CA PRO A 192 7.29 -7.78 -10.03
C PRO A 192 6.05 -8.52 -10.53
N GLU A 193 6.09 -9.84 -10.44
CA GLU A 193 4.89 -10.69 -10.56
C GLU A 193 3.97 -10.51 -9.36
N PRO A 194 2.74 -11.03 -9.37
CA PRO A 194 1.83 -10.90 -8.23
C PRO A 194 2.53 -11.28 -6.91
N CYS A 195 2.82 -10.25 -6.13
CA CYS A 195 3.57 -10.30 -4.87
C CYS A 195 3.10 -9.14 -3.98
N ILE A 196 3.53 -9.13 -2.72
CA ILE A 196 3.19 -8.05 -1.79
C ILE A 196 4.35 -7.05 -1.79
N ILE A 197 4.08 -5.82 -2.19
CA ILE A 197 4.99 -4.68 -2.06
C ILE A 197 4.26 -3.63 -1.23
N GLU A 198 4.80 -3.28 -0.06
CA GLU A 198 4.16 -2.38 0.89
C GLU A 198 5.20 -1.54 1.66
N ASN A 199 4.94 -0.25 1.84
CA ASN A 199 5.80 0.66 2.60
C ASN A 199 7.26 0.63 2.12
N VAL A 200 7.44 0.75 0.80
CA VAL A 200 8.78 0.81 0.20
C VAL A 200 9.11 2.24 -0.19
N THR A 201 10.28 2.71 0.20
CA THR A 201 10.82 4.00 -0.23
C THR A 201 11.91 3.78 -1.27
N ILE A 202 11.83 4.44 -2.43
CA ILE A 202 12.81 4.30 -3.51
C ILE A 202 13.45 5.67 -3.82
N LEU A 203 14.76 5.78 -3.66
CA LEU A 203 15.54 7.01 -3.76
C LEU A 203 16.57 6.89 -4.89
N ARG A 204 16.22 7.34 -6.10
CA ARG A 204 16.99 7.05 -7.33
C ARG A 204 17.35 8.27 -8.17
N GLY A 205 16.88 9.47 -7.81
CA GLY A 205 17.22 10.70 -8.53
C GLY A 205 16.75 10.68 -9.98
N THR A 206 17.65 10.49 -10.93
CA THR A 206 17.35 10.49 -12.38
C THR A 206 17.12 9.10 -12.98
N ALA A 207 17.10 8.05 -12.16
CA ALA A 207 16.81 6.68 -12.58
C ALA A 207 15.37 6.27 -12.24
N ILE A 208 14.96 5.07 -12.67
CA ILE A 208 13.60 4.53 -12.43
C ILE A 208 13.44 3.92 -11.04
N ALA A 209 12.21 3.91 -10.53
CA ALA A 209 11.80 3.13 -9.36
C ALA A 209 11.29 1.74 -9.74
N PHE A 210 10.58 1.65 -10.88
CA PHE A 210 10.10 0.39 -11.41
C PHE A 210 10.47 0.19 -12.87
N TRP A 211 10.84 -1.04 -13.19
CA TRP A 211 10.81 -1.55 -14.56
C TRP A 211 9.68 -2.58 -14.68
N PHE A 212 8.79 -2.49 -15.66
CA PHE A 212 7.77 -3.51 -15.92
C PHE A 212 7.92 -4.09 -17.32
N GLY A 213 7.63 -5.38 -17.47
CA GLY A 213 7.36 -6.02 -18.75
C GLY A 213 5.87 -6.03 -19.08
N ASN A 214 5.44 -7.03 -19.86
CA ASN A 214 4.03 -7.27 -20.14
C ASN A 214 3.38 -8.09 -19.02
N ILE A 215 2.73 -7.42 -18.06
CA ILE A 215 2.36 -8.05 -16.79
C ILE A 215 1.10 -7.45 -16.15
N THR A 216 0.31 -8.28 -15.48
CA THR A 216 -0.75 -7.84 -14.57
C THR A 216 -0.25 -7.90 -13.14
N THR A 217 -0.19 -6.76 -12.45
CA THR A 217 0.30 -6.69 -11.06
C THR A 217 -0.26 -5.48 -10.32
N THR A 218 -0.13 -5.50 -8.99
CA THR A 218 -0.51 -4.39 -8.11
C THR A 218 0.65 -4.02 -7.20
N VAL A 219 0.95 -2.73 -7.12
CA VAL A 219 1.96 -2.15 -6.23
C VAL A 219 1.23 -1.24 -5.24
N ARG A 220 1.53 -1.37 -3.94
CA ARG A 220 0.87 -0.63 -2.86
C ARG A 220 1.86 0.20 -2.05
N ASN A 221 1.44 1.37 -1.59
CA ASN A 221 2.12 2.14 -0.54
C ASN A 221 3.61 2.40 -0.83
N VAL A 222 3.93 2.84 -2.05
CA VAL A 222 5.30 3.14 -2.46
C VAL A 222 5.52 4.64 -2.55
N VAL A 223 6.59 5.11 -1.92
CA VAL A 223 7.09 6.49 -2.08
C VAL A 223 8.34 6.45 -2.94
N ALA A 224 8.36 7.19 -4.04
CA ALA A 224 9.50 7.17 -4.96
C ALA A 224 10.01 8.59 -5.25
N ILE A 225 11.25 8.87 -4.86
CA ILE A 225 11.95 10.11 -5.17
C ILE A 225 12.88 9.86 -6.36
N CYS A 226 12.27 9.82 -7.54
CA CYS A 226 12.97 9.61 -8.79
C CYS A 226 12.18 10.15 -10.00
N SER A 227 12.86 10.29 -11.14
CA SER A 227 12.24 10.61 -12.43
C SER A 227 13.10 10.02 -13.56
N PRO A 228 12.55 9.14 -14.41
CA PRO A 228 11.15 8.72 -14.47
C PRO A 228 10.74 7.86 -13.26
N PHE A 229 9.45 7.79 -12.95
CA PHE A 229 8.95 6.89 -11.92
C PHE A 229 9.01 5.43 -12.40
N VAL A 230 8.55 5.21 -13.63
CA VAL A 230 8.44 3.87 -14.24
C VAL A 230 9.06 3.86 -15.62
N ALA A 231 9.73 2.76 -15.97
CA ALA A 231 9.91 2.33 -17.36
C ALA A 231 9.13 1.04 -17.59
N VAL A 232 8.48 0.91 -18.75
CA VAL A 232 7.67 -0.25 -19.07
C VAL A 232 7.89 -0.68 -20.51
N TYR A 233 8.11 -1.98 -20.70
CA TYR A 233 8.38 -2.60 -21.99
C TYR A 233 7.20 -3.49 -22.37
N ARG A 234 6.47 -3.07 -23.42
CA ARG A 234 5.42 -3.84 -24.08
C ARG A 234 4.27 -4.31 -23.18
N LEU A 235 3.85 -3.48 -22.21
CA LEU A 235 2.61 -3.72 -21.47
C LEU A 235 1.41 -3.65 -22.43
N GLN A 236 0.74 -4.78 -22.61
CA GLN A 236 -0.31 -4.98 -23.61
C GLN A 236 -1.61 -5.46 -22.99
N SER A 237 -2.74 -5.15 -23.62
CA SER A 237 -4.05 -5.66 -23.23
C SER A 237 -4.06 -7.20 -23.23
N PRO A 238 -4.71 -7.87 -22.25
CA PRO A 238 -5.57 -7.30 -21.19
C PRO A 238 -4.82 -6.93 -19.91
N ASN A 239 -3.49 -6.84 -19.93
CA ASN A 239 -2.71 -6.62 -18.72
C ASN A 239 -2.81 -5.18 -18.19
N ALA A 240 -2.84 -5.06 -16.86
CA ALA A 240 -2.86 -3.78 -16.18
C ALA A 240 -1.93 -3.76 -14.96
N VAL A 241 -1.28 -2.61 -14.75
CA VAL A 241 -0.49 -2.33 -13.54
C VAL A 241 -1.25 -1.35 -12.67
N LYS A 242 -1.63 -1.80 -11.47
CA LYS A 242 -2.32 -0.97 -10.47
C LYS A 242 -1.30 -0.37 -9.51
N LEU A 243 -1.28 0.96 -9.44
CA LEU A 243 -0.45 1.76 -8.55
C LEU A 243 -1.35 2.31 -7.46
N VAL A 244 -1.49 1.55 -6.36
CA VAL A 244 -2.40 1.87 -5.27
C VAL A 244 -1.65 2.64 -4.19
N ASN A 245 -2.15 3.81 -3.78
CA ASN A 245 -1.53 4.63 -2.72
C ASN A 245 -0.03 4.86 -2.96
N CYS A 246 0.38 5.09 -4.21
CA CYS A 246 1.76 5.39 -4.56
C CYS A 246 1.98 6.90 -4.65
N LYS A 247 3.10 7.40 -4.13
CA LYS A 247 3.51 8.82 -4.16
C LYS A 247 4.86 8.96 -4.87
N PRO A 248 4.89 9.04 -6.22
CA PRO A 248 6.10 9.41 -6.92
C PRO A 248 6.37 10.91 -6.81
N TYR A 249 7.65 11.32 -6.90
CA TYR A 249 8.04 12.72 -7.00
C TYR A 249 7.44 13.39 -8.25
N LYS A 250 7.41 12.65 -9.36
CA LYS A 250 6.68 13.02 -10.58
C LYS A 250 6.08 11.78 -11.21
N TRP A 251 4.84 11.91 -11.71
CA TRP A 251 4.19 10.87 -12.48
C TRP A 251 4.71 10.82 -13.92
N VAL A 252 5.94 10.36 -14.07
CA VAL A 252 6.58 10.20 -15.39
C VAL A 252 6.76 8.72 -15.70
N ILE A 253 6.13 8.27 -16.78
CA ILE A 253 6.16 6.88 -17.25
C ILE A 253 6.85 6.85 -18.61
N ARG A 254 7.90 6.05 -18.77
CA ARG A 254 8.49 5.74 -20.07
C ARG A 254 7.92 4.43 -20.59
N TRP A 255 7.29 4.43 -21.75
CA TRP A 255 6.60 3.25 -22.28
C TRP A 255 6.99 2.98 -23.73
N TYR A 256 7.37 1.74 -23.99
CA TYR A 256 7.63 1.21 -25.32
C TYR A 256 6.56 0.19 -25.75
N LEU A 257 6.05 0.32 -26.97
CA LEU A 257 5.21 -0.67 -27.65
C LEU A 257 5.76 -0.95 -29.06
N GLU A 258 5.69 -2.20 -29.51
CA GLU A 258 6.02 -2.56 -30.90
C GLU A 258 4.85 -2.27 -31.84
N SER A 259 5.13 -2.16 -33.14
CA SER A 259 4.07 -1.99 -34.14
C SER A 259 3.09 -3.15 -34.13
N GLY A 260 1.80 -2.84 -33.98
CA GLY A 260 0.72 -3.81 -33.87
C GLY A 260 0.36 -4.21 -32.43
N ASP A 261 1.15 -3.83 -31.43
CA ASP A 261 0.80 -4.04 -30.02
C ASP A 261 -0.47 -3.23 -29.66
N VAL A 262 -1.35 -3.82 -28.84
CA VAL A 262 -2.48 -3.11 -28.23
C VAL A 262 -2.11 -2.78 -26.79
N SER A 263 -2.11 -1.50 -26.44
CA SER A 263 -1.71 -1.03 -25.11
C SER A 263 -2.48 -1.70 -23.97
N GLY A 264 -1.77 -2.09 -22.92
CA GLY A 264 -2.36 -2.38 -21.61
C GLY A 264 -2.70 -1.10 -20.86
N GLU A 265 -2.82 -1.18 -19.53
CA GLU A 265 -3.26 -0.02 -18.73
C GLU A 265 -2.40 0.20 -17.48
N PHE A 266 -2.15 1.46 -17.14
CA PHE A 266 -1.77 1.84 -15.77
C PHE A 266 -2.95 2.48 -15.06
N HIS A 267 -3.17 2.09 -13.80
CA HIS A 267 -4.23 2.64 -12.95
C HIS A 267 -3.59 3.33 -11.74
N ARG A 268 -3.87 4.62 -11.53
CA ARG A 268 -3.65 5.29 -10.24
C ARG A 268 -4.89 5.05 -9.39
N ILE A 269 -4.70 4.42 -8.25
CA ILE A 269 -5.79 4.03 -7.36
C ILE A 269 -5.49 4.59 -5.97
N TYR A 270 -6.52 5.12 -5.32
CA TYR A 270 -6.44 5.43 -3.90
C TYR A 270 -7.37 4.51 -3.13
N ALA A 271 -6.78 3.74 -2.22
CA ALA A 271 -7.52 2.87 -1.32
C ALA A 271 -7.84 3.66 -0.05
N VAL A 272 -9.13 3.82 0.23
CA VAL A 272 -9.64 4.71 1.28
C VAL A 272 -10.62 4.00 2.18
N ARG A 273 -10.71 4.42 3.44
CA ARG A 273 -11.80 4.09 4.35
C ARG A 273 -12.62 5.34 4.65
N PHE A 274 -13.94 5.21 4.60
CA PHE A 274 -14.83 6.27 5.02
C PHE A 274 -15.19 6.10 6.49
N LYS A 275 -15.20 7.20 7.25
CA LYS A 275 -15.80 7.25 8.58
C LYS A 275 -17.00 8.16 8.58
N VAL A 276 -18.18 7.61 8.87
CA VAL A 276 -19.43 8.38 8.95
C VAL A 276 -19.78 8.61 10.42
N MET A 277 -20.03 9.87 10.77
CA MET A 277 -20.36 10.29 12.13
C MET A 277 -21.50 11.31 12.15
N ASP A 278 -22.18 11.44 13.28
CA ASP A 278 -23.10 12.56 13.51
C ASP A 278 -22.35 13.86 13.85
N VAL A 279 -23.10 14.95 13.98
CA VAL A 279 -22.57 16.29 14.34
C VAL A 279 -21.91 16.36 15.72
N ASN A 280 -22.15 15.38 16.59
CA ASN A 280 -21.57 15.28 17.93
C ASN A 280 -20.32 14.38 17.96
N GLY A 281 -19.94 13.80 16.82
CA GLY A 281 -18.79 12.90 16.70
C GLY A 281 -19.10 11.43 17.00
N ASN A 282 -20.37 11.05 17.18
CA ASN A 282 -20.73 9.66 17.39
C ASN A 282 -20.63 8.87 16.07
N PRO A 283 -20.03 7.68 16.06
CA PRO A 283 -19.95 6.85 14.86
C PRO A 283 -21.33 6.35 14.46
N LEU A 284 -21.58 6.30 13.15
CA LEU A 284 -22.87 5.91 12.60
C LEU A 284 -22.76 4.63 11.78
N SER A 285 -23.33 3.55 12.31
CA SER A 285 -23.41 2.24 11.65
C SER A 285 -24.54 2.16 10.63
N GLY A 286 -24.39 1.25 9.66
CA GLY A 286 -25.43 0.89 8.70
C GLY A 286 -25.68 1.96 7.64
N ARG A 287 -24.73 2.87 7.42
CA ARG A 287 -24.81 3.89 6.37
C ARG A 287 -24.22 3.34 5.09
N THR A 288 -24.96 3.42 4.00
CA THR A 288 -24.47 3.07 2.68
C THR A 288 -23.74 4.27 2.08
N VAL A 289 -22.46 4.11 1.80
CA VAL A 289 -21.63 5.10 1.12
C VAL A 289 -21.53 4.72 -0.36
N LYS A 290 -21.90 5.64 -1.24
CA LYS A 290 -21.79 5.51 -2.69
C LYS A 290 -20.83 6.55 -3.23
N VAL A 291 -19.91 6.14 -4.10
CA VAL A 291 -18.97 7.04 -4.78
C VAL A 291 -19.21 6.95 -6.27
N TYR A 292 -19.33 8.11 -6.90
CA TYR A 292 -19.51 8.26 -8.33
C TYR A 292 -18.33 9.01 -8.95
N ASP A 293 -17.92 8.61 -10.15
CA ASP A 293 -16.92 9.36 -10.94
C ASP A 293 -17.50 10.67 -11.52
N LYS A 294 -16.66 11.47 -12.17
CA LYS A 294 -17.05 12.72 -12.84
C LYS A 294 -18.14 12.57 -13.89
N ASN A 295 -18.32 11.37 -14.44
CA ASN A 295 -19.31 11.05 -15.47
C ASN A 295 -20.64 10.55 -14.86
N GLY A 296 -20.71 10.41 -13.53
CA GLY A 296 -21.88 9.90 -12.82
C GLY A 296 -21.96 8.38 -12.75
N ASN A 297 -20.88 7.66 -13.09
CA ASN A 297 -20.84 6.20 -12.95
C ASN A 297 -20.60 5.83 -11.49
N LEU A 298 -21.38 4.91 -10.94
CA LEU A 298 -21.15 4.34 -9.62
C LEU A 298 -19.88 3.48 -9.65
N ILE A 299 -18.88 3.82 -8.84
CA ILE A 299 -17.59 3.11 -8.78
C ILE A 299 -17.39 2.36 -7.46
N VAL A 300 -18.04 2.81 -6.38
CA VAL A 300 -17.99 2.15 -5.07
C VAL A 300 -19.36 2.20 -4.41
N GLU A 301 -19.77 1.08 -3.79
CA GLU A 301 -20.89 1.01 -2.86
C GLU A 301 -20.46 0.14 -1.66
N THR A 302 -20.50 0.71 -0.46
CA THR A 302 -20.08 0.03 0.78
C THR A 302 -20.94 0.48 1.97
N THR A 303 -20.82 -0.18 3.12
CA THR A 303 -21.63 0.10 4.32
C THR A 303 -20.75 0.25 5.56
N THR A 304 -21.15 1.12 6.49
CA THR A 304 -20.42 1.33 7.75
C THR A 304 -20.70 0.28 8.82
N ASP A 305 -19.65 -0.13 9.53
CA ASP A 305 -19.68 -1.00 10.71
C ASP A 305 -20.16 -0.28 11.99
N SER A 306 -20.08 -0.94 13.15
CA SER A 306 -20.45 -0.34 14.45
C SER A 306 -19.59 0.87 14.86
N ASN A 307 -18.40 1.02 14.28
CA ASN A 307 -17.49 2.14 14.51
C ASN A 307 -17.67 3.26 13.47
N GLY A 308 -18.69 3.16 12.61
CA GLY A 308 -18.94 4.10 11.54
C GLY A 308 -17.93 4.00 10.40
N LEU A 309 -17.13 2.93 10.32
CA LEU A 309 -16.09 2.73 9.32
C LEU A 309 -16.59 1.81 8.22
N THR A 310 -16.22 2.12 6.98
CA THR A 310 -16.33 1.16 5.87
C THR A 310 -15.12 0.24 5.83
N ASP A 311 -15.25 -0.90 5.15
CA ASP A 311 -14.07 -1.58 4.62
C ASP A 311 -13.26 -0.64 3.71
N GLU A 312 -12.00 -0.99 3.47
CA GLU A 312 -11.17 -0.28 2.51
C GLU A 312 -11.70 -0.51 1.09
N VAL A 313 -11.83 0.58 0.33
CA VAL A 313 -12.35 0.57 -1.04
C VAL A 313 -11.37 1.27 -1.98
N GLU A 314 -11.23 0.72 -3.19
CA GLU A 314 -10.35 1.26 -4.23
C GLU A 314 -11.10 2.22 -5.15
N ILE A 315 -10.63 3.46 -5.22
CA ILE A 315 -11.14 4.48 -6.13
C ILE A 315 -10.13 4.63 -7.28
N LEU A 316 -10.55 4.31 -8.51
CA LEU A 316 -9.77 4.58 -9.71
C LEU A 316 -9.70 6.10 -9.92
N TYR A 317 -8.53 6.68 -9.70
CA TYR A 317 -8.31 8.11 -9.79
C TYR A 317 -7.96 8.56 -11.21
N ALA A 318 -7.04 7.83 -11.84
CA ALA A 318 -6.61 8.11 -13.20
C ALA A 318 -6.16 6.86 -13.94
N LYS A 319 -6.26 6.88 -15.27
CA LYS A 319 -5.83 5.80 -16.17
C LYS A 319 -4.87 6.34 -17.22
N LEU A 320 -3.86 5.54 -17.58
CA LEU A 320 -2.96 5.83 -18.70
C LEU A 320 -2.88 4.62 -19.65
N THR A 321 -2.95 4.91 -20.94
CA THR A 321 -2.65 3.99 -22.03
C THR A 321 -1.61 4.63 -22.95
N ASN A 322 -0.87 3.81 -23.69
CA ASN A 322 0.08 4.27 -24.69
C ASN A 322 -0.55 4.15 -26.10
N PRO A 323 -0.91 5.25 -26.76
CA PRO A 323 -1.51 5.21 -28.10
C PRO A 323 -0.49 4.94 -29.22
N TYR A 324 0.81 4.92 -28.91
CA TYR A 324 1.90 4.83 -29.87
C TYR A 324 2.53 3.43 -29.90
N ALA A 325 1.98 2.58 -30.76
CA ALA A 325 2.56 1.28 -31.12
C ALA A 325 3.46 1.45 -32.37
N ASP A 326 4.64 2.04 -32.20
CA ASP A 326 5.50 2.48 -33.30
C ASP A 326 6.98 2.04 -33.18
N ASN A 327 7.27 1.12 -32.25
CA ASN A 327 8.62 0.65 -31.93
C ASN A 327 9.54 1.72 -31.36
N THR A 328 9.01 2.73 -30.66
CA THR A 328 9.80 3.75 -29.98
C THR A 328 9.39 3.92 -28.52
N TRP A 329 10.31 4.50 -27.73
CA TRP A 329 10.04 4.83 -26.33
C TRP A 329 9.37 6.20 -26.25
N HIS A 330 8.16 6.24 -25.71
CA HIS A 330 7.45 7.49 -25.40
C HIS A 330 7.53 7.80 -23.91
N THR A 331 7.41 9.08 -23.56
CA THR A 331 7.39 9.55 -22.17
C THR A 331 6.07 10.23 -21.92
N PHE A 332 5.38 9.78 -20.88
CA PHE A 332 4.08 10.28 -20.46
C PHE A 332 4.25 11.03 -19.14
N THR A 333 3.66 12.20 -19.03
CA THR A 333 3.65 13.04 -17.84
C THR A 333 2.25 13.08 -17.23
N ASP A 334 2.00 13.99 -16.29
CA ASP A 334 0.75 14.04 -15.54
C ASP A 334 -0.45 14.41 -16.43
N GLU A 335 -0.20 15.19 -17.48
CA GLU A 335 -1.18 15.69 -18.44
C GLU A 335 -1.74 14.61 -19.38
N ASP A 336 -1.01 13.50 -19.55
CA ASP A 336 -1.42 12.40 -20.45
C ASP A 336 -2.42 11.44 -19.81
N TRP A 337 -2.70 11.59 -18.51
CA TRP A 337 -3.61 10.71 -17.78
C TRP A 337 -5.06 11.10 -17.97
N GLU A 338 -5.92 10.11 -18.15
CA GLU A 338 -7.37 10.27 -18.06
C GLU A 338 -7.78 10.27 -16.59
N TYR A 339 -8.17 11.43 -16.06
CA TYR A 339 -8.63 11.57 -14.69
C TYR A 339 -10.14 11.34 -14.53
N PHE A 340 -10.55 10.73 -13.41
CA PHE A 340 -11.96 10.43 -13.10
C PHE A 340 -12.56 11.33 -12.01
N ASN A 341 -11.77 12.24 -11.45
CA ASN A 341 -12.22 13.29 -10.54
C ASN A 341 -12.94 14.43 -11.29
N PRO A 342 -13.76 15.24 -10.61
CA PRO A 342 -14.16 15.15 -9.20
C PRO A 342 -15.09 13.96 -8.93
N PHE A 343 -15.05 13.43 -7.71
CA PHE A 343 -15.92 12.33 -7.26
C PHE A 343 -17.10 12.86 -6.47
N THR A 344 -18.30 12.34 -6.74
CA THR A 344 -19.48 12.63 -5.90
C THR A 344 -19.62 11.52 -4.86
N ILE A 345 -19.77 11.90 -3.59
CA ILE A 345 -20.04 10.97 -2.49
C ILE A 345 -21.44 11.19 -1.99
N GLU A 346 -22.19 10.11 -1.85
CA GLU A 346 -23.50 10.10 -1.22
C GLU A 346 -23.51 9.12 -0.04
N VAL A 347 -24.14 9.53 1.06
CA VAL A 347 -24.33 8.68 2.24
C VAL A 347 -25.82 8.53 2.49
N TYR A 348 -26.26 7.28 2.58
CA TYR A 348 -27.66 6.91 2.78
C TYR A 348 -27.87 6.15 4.09
N TYR A 349 -29.04 6.33 4.70
CA TYR A 349 -29.57 5.44 5.73
C TYR A 349 -30.92 4.89 5.26
N GLY A 350 -30.98 3.60 4.95
CA GLY A 350 -32.11 3.03 4.22
C GLY A 350 -32.26 3.70 2.84
N ASN A 351 -33.40 4.34 2.60
CA ASN A 351 -33.70 5.06 1.34
C ASN A 351 -33.45 6.57 1.42
N GLU A 352 -32.96 7.07 2.55
CA GLU A 352 -32.80 8.51 2.76
C GLU A 352 -31.35 8.94 2.53
N LEU A 353 -31.17 10.00 1.73
CA LEU A 353 -29.89 10.65 1.49
C LEU A 353 -29.56 11.59 2.66
N GLU A 354 -28.65 11.18 3.54
CA GLU A 354 -28.20 11.97 4.70
C GLU A 354 -27.08 12.97 4.33
N TYR A 355 -26.31 12.69 3.27
CA TYR A 355 -25.22 13.56 2.82
C TYR A 355 -24.93 13.41 1.33
N ARG A 356 -24.59 14.53 0.68
CA ARG A 356 -24.01 14.57 -0.67
C ARG A 356 -22.87 15.58 -0.70
N GLY A 357 -21.70 15.15 -1.15
CA GLY A 357 -20.50 15.96 -1.23
C GLY A 357 -19.68 15.67 -2.48
N VAL A 358 -18.65 16.48 -2.68
CA VAL A 358 -17.72 16.34 -3.82
C VAL A 358 -16.30 16.30 -3.29
N ILE A 359 -15.54 15.32 -3.75
CA ILE A 359 -14.09 15.24 -3.56
C ILE A 359 -13.44 15.63 -4.88
N THR A 360 -12.73 16.75 -4.86
CA THR A 360 -12.03 17.25 -6.06
C THR A 360 -10.68 16.60 -6.27
N ASP A 361 -10.06 16.07 -5.21
CA ASP A 361 -8.74 15.46 -5.29
C ASP A 361 -8.58 14.33 -4.27
N LEU A 362 -7.74 13.36 -4.61
CA LEU A 362 -7.35 12.24 -3.75
C LEU A 362 -5.84 12.02 -3.89
N ASP A 363 -5.21 11.68 -2.79
CA ASP A 363 -3.79 11.36 -2.72
C ASP A 363 -3.50 10.24 -1.70
N ILE A 364 -2.21 9.94 -1.48
CA ILE A 364 -1.78 8.94 -0.50
C ILE A 364 -2.15 9.31 0.95
N GLU A 365 -2.43 10.58 1.24
CA GLU A 365 -2.83 11.05 2.57
C GLU A 365 -4.35 10.89 2.77
N SER A 366 -5.10 10.71 1.68
CA SER A 366 -6.55 10.53 1.64
C SER A 366 -7.04 9.13 2.03
N THR A 367 -6.18 8.28 2.62
CA THR A 367 -6.53 6.91 3.05
C THR A 367 -7.68 6.84 4.06
N PHE A 368 -8.03 7.98 4.68
CA PHE A 368 -9.12 8.10 5.63
C PHE A 368 -9.95 9.36 5.36
N ILE A 369 -11.23 9.19 5.07
CA ILE A 369 -12.15 10.29 4.76
C ILE A 369 -13.27 10.32 5.79
N GLN A 370 -13.31 11.38 6.60
CA GLN A 370 -14.35 11.58 7.59
C GLN A 370 -15.52 12.38 7.01
N ILE A 371 -16.74 11.86 7.14
CA ILE A 371 -17.98 12.48 6.70
C ILE A 371 -18.85 12.71 7.94
N THR A 372 -19.21 13.96 8.16
CA THR A 372 -20.19 14.33 9.18
C THR A 372 -21.54 14.49 8.51
N VAL A 373 -22.51 13.68 8.93
CA VAL A 373 -23.89 13.75 8.44
C VAL A 373 -24.79 14.33 9.53
N LYS A 374 -25.90 14.92 9.11
CA LYS A 374 -27.00 15.26 10.02
C LYS A 374 -28.04 14.14 9.89
N PRO A 375 -28.17 13.24 10.89
CA PRO A 375 -29.16 12.18 10.82
C PRO A 375 -30.55 12.78 10.65
N SER A 376 -31.32 12.18 9.76
CA SER A 376 -32.65 12.63 9.39
C SER A 376 -33.76 12.23 10.37
N SER A 377 -33.47 11.31 11.29
CA SER A 377 -34.41 10.93 12.34
C SER A 377 -34.30 11.90 13.52
N TYR A 378 -35.42 12.51 13.90
CA TYR A 378 -35.55 13.19 15.19
C TYR A 378 -34.98 12.27 16.28
N THR A 379 -34.06 12.79 17.08
CA THR A 379 -33.59 12.08 18.27
C THR A 379 -34.79 11.86 19.21
N LEU A 380 -34.68 10.92 20.15
CA LEU A 380 -35.69 10.78 21.21
C LEU A 380 -35.90 12.11 21.95
N ASP A 381 -34.83 12.90 22.12
CA ASP A 381 -34.88 14.22 22.72
C ASP A 381 -35.62 15.24 21.85
N ASP A 382 -35.44 15.22 20.53
CA ASP A 382 -36.21 16.08 19.62
C ASP A 382 -37.70 15.72 19.63
N ILE A 383 -38.03 14.43 19.70
CA ILE A 383 -39.41 13.95 19.84
C ILE A 383 -39.97 14.38 21.20
N ALA A 384 -39.20 14.20 22.29
CA ALA A 384 -39.58 14.61 23.63
C ALA A 384 -39.83 16.12 23.71
N ASN A 385 -38.95 16.94 23.14
CA ASN A 385 -39.09 18.40 23.09
C ASN A 385 -40.33 18.83 22.28
N LYS A 386 -40.66 18.12 21.20
CA LYS A 386 -41.90 18.37 20.46
C LYS A 386 -43.14 17.99 21.25
N ILE A 387 -43.11 16.85 21.95
CA ILE A 387 -44.20 16.42 22.83
C ILE A 387 -44.37 17.42 23.99
N GLU A 388 -43.28 17.88 24.59
CA GLU A 388 -43.24 18.91 25.64
C GLU A 388 -43.90 20.20 25.15
N TYR A 389 -43.51 20.69 23.96
CA TYR A 389 -44.10 21.89 23.38
C TYR A 389 -45.61 21.72 23.10
N VAL A 390 -46.02 20.57 22.56
CA VAL A 390 -47.44 20.25 22.35
C VAL A 390 -48.20 20.20 23.68
N ARG A 391 -47.65 19.53 24.71
CA ARG A 391 -48.21 19.52 26.08
C ARG A 391 -48.44 20.94 26.57
N LYS A 392 -47.45 21.82 26.45
CA LYS A 392 -47.54 23.21 26.88
C LYS A 392 -48.65 23.96 26.14
N LEU A 393 -48.82 23.75 24.83
CA LEU A 393 -49.88 24.39 24.04
C LEU A 393 -51.31 24.01 24.50
N PHE A 394 -51.51 22.82 25.06
CA PHE A 394 -52.83 22.33 25.45
C PHE A 394 -53.11 22.45 26.96
N ALA A 395 -52.09 22.33 27.81
CA ALA A 395 -52.26 22.23 29.25
C ALA A 395 -51.91 23.51 30.01
N ASN A 396 -51.05 24.37 29.46
CA ASN A 396 -50.57 25.51 30.21
C ASN A 396 -51.59 26.65 30.26
N ARG A 397 -51.34 27.56 31.19
CA ARG A 397 -52.12 28.79 31.35
C ARG A 397 -52.20 29.53 30.01
N TRP A 398 -53.39 29.98 29.71
CA TRP A 398 -53.64 30.91 28.60
C TRP A 398 -54.41 32.13 29.09
N LYS A 399 -54.28 33.24 28.37
CA LYS A 399 -55.05 34.48 28.58
C LYS A 399 -55.47 35.09 27.26
N ILE A 400 -56.62 35.75 27.27
CA ILE A 400 -57.05 36.64 26.20
C ILE A 400 -56.88 38.08 26.69
N GLU A 401 -56.11 38.88 25.98
CA GLU A 401 -55.90 40.32 26.24
C GLU A 401 -55.35 41.00 24.98
N ASN A 402 -55.76 42.25 24.73
CA ASN A 402 -55.32 43.04 23.58
C ASN A 402 -55.54 42.34 22.22
N ASN A 403 -56.70 41.72 22.05
CA ASN A 403 -57.10 40.93 20.87
C ASN A 403 -56.16 39.73 20.57
N GLU A 404 -55.52 39.17 21.60
CA GLU A 404 -54.64 38.01 21.47
C GLU A 404 -54.94 36.93 22.49
N LEU A 405 -54.98 35.68 22.03
CA LEU A 405 -54.79 34.51 22.90
C LEU A 405 -53.30 34.28 23.06
N LYS A 406 -52.82 34.38 24.29
CA LYS A 406 -51.43 34.09 24.68
C LYS A 406 -51.38 32.81 25.49
N ILE A 407 -50.52 31.87 25.09
CA ILE A 407 -50.21 30.65 25.84
C ILE A 407 -48.86 30.83 26.50
N TYR A 408 -48.77 30.50 27.78
CA TYR A 408 -47.60 30.72 28.62
C TYR A 408 -46.80 29.43 28.85
N ASP A 409 -45.51 29.57 29.12
CA ASP A 409 -44.64 28.47 29.56
C ASP A 409 -44.99 28.03 31.00
N ASP A 410 -44.30 27.01 31.50
CA ASP A 410 -44.54 26.44 32.83
C ASP A 410 -44.28 27.43 33.97
N ASP A 411 -43.50 28.48 33.71
CA ASP A 411 -43.26 29.59 34.65
C ASP A 411 -44.48 30.53 34.80
N ASN A 412 -45.53 30.35 33.98
CA ASN A 412 -46.73 31.18 33.91
C ASN A 412 -46.48 32.67 33.60
N GLN A 413 -45.29 33.02 33.08
CA GLN A 413 -44.86 34.37 32.77
C GLN A 413 -44.41 34.52 31.31
N THR A 414 -43.66 33.55 30.79
CA THR A 414 -43.09 33.59 29.44
C THR A 414 -44.14 33.20 28.40
N VAL A 415 -44.35 34.00 27.36
CA VAL A 415 -45.31 33.69 26.29
C VAL A 415 -44.63 32.82 25.23
N ILE A 416 -45.19 31.63 24.99
CA ILE A 416 -44.64 30.65 24.03
C ILE A 416 -45.42 30.61 22.70
N ARG A 417 -46.67 31.09 22.68
CA ARG A 417 -47.47 31.17 21.46
C ARG A 417 -48.54 32.27 21.55
N ARG A 418 -48.80 32.92 20.41
CA ARG A 418 -49.81 33.98 20.28
C ARG A 418 -50.74 33.69 19.10
N PHE A 419 -52.00 34.10 19.25
CA PHE A 419 -52.98 34.07 18.18
C PHE A 419 -53.80 35.36 18.18
N LYS A 420 -54.01 36.00 17.03
CA LYS A 420 -55.04 37.02 16.85
C LYS A 420 -56.41 36.38 16.84
N LEU A 421 -57.40 37.08 17.42
CA LEU A 421 -58.75 36.56 17.62
C LEU A 421 -59.76 37.33 16.77
N TYR A 422 -60.75 36.61 16.23
CA TYR A 422 -61.77 37.16 15.34
C TYR A 422 -63.16 36.60 15.65
N ASP A 423 -64.19 37.42 15.49
CA ASP A 423 -65.59 36.99 15.56
C ASP A 423 -66.02 36.30 14.25
N LYS A 424 -67.29 35.85 14.21
CA LYS A 424 -67.86 35.18 13.03
C LYS A 424 -67.92 36.06 11.77
N GLU A 425 -67.78 37.38 11.91
CA GLU A 425 -67.78 38.37 10.82
C GLU A 425 -66.35 38.77 10.41
N GLY A 426 -65.34 38.17 11.04
CA GLY A 426 -63.92 38.45 10.77
C GLY A 426 -63.39 39.73 11.44
N LYS A 427 -64.11 40.29 12.42
CA LYS A 427 -63.66 41.47 13.16
C LYS A 427 -62.86 41.07 14.40
N PRO A 428 -61.79 41.81 14.74
CA PRO A 428 -61.07 41.65 16.00
C PRO A 428 -62.00 41.59 17.21
N THR A 429 -61.88 40.53 18.03
CA THR A 429 -62.70 40.38 19.23
C THR A 429 -61.98 39.64 20.35
N GLU A 430 -62.28 39.99 21.59
CA GLU A 430 -61.90 39.23 22.79
C GLU A 430 -63.07 38.40 23.37
N THR A 431 -64.28 38.61 22.85
CA THR A 431 -65.52 37.94 23.30
C THR A 431 -66.23 37.30 22.12
N ASN A 432 -66.89 36.15 22.33
CA ASN A 432 -67.51 35.37 21.24
C ASN A 432 -66.53 35.06 20.09
N VAL A 433 -65.30 34.68 20.47
CA VAL A 433 -64.24 34.29 19.52
C VAL A 433 -64.74 33.12 18.66
N TYR A 434 -64.69 33.30 17.35
CA TYR A 434 -65.06 32.30 16.36
C TYR A 434 -63.83 31.70 15.68
N ASP A 435 -62.79 32.51 15.45
CA ASP A 435 -61.54 32.07 14.81
C ASP A 435 -60.30 32.64 15.51
N ARG A 436 -59.17 31.95 15.36
CA ARG A 436 -57.85 32.38 15.84
C ARG A 436 -56.76 32.13 14.81
N VAL A 437 -55.90 33.12 14.58
CA VAL A 437 -54.81 33.05 13.59
C VAL A 437 -53.46 33.19 14.29
N PRO A 438 -52.49 32.27 14.09
CA PRO A 438 -51.16 32.39 14.70
C PRO A 438 -50.45 33.69 14.31
N VAL A 439 -49.69 34.26 15.25
CA VAL A 439 -48.86 35.48 15.06
C VAL A 439 -47.39 35.13 15.00
#